data_AF-A0A3D8YJ55-F1
#
_entry.id   AF-A0A3D8YJ55-F1
#
_cell.length_a   1.000
_cell.length_b   1.000
_cell.length_c   1.000
_cell.angle_alpha   90.00
_cell.angle_beta   90.00
_cell.angle_gamma   90.00
#
_symmetry.space_group_name_H-M   'P 1'
#
loop_
_entity.id
_entity.type
_entity.pdbx_description
1 polymer ?
#
loop_
_entity_poly.entity_id
_entity_poly.type
_entity_poly.pdbx_seq_one_letter_code
_entity_poly.pdbx_strand_id
1 'polypeptide(L)'
;MEIFYKDEKHFDKPMGSPRPRFRRVKQFVQTYMPTHYTKHKKFIADQMPDLKSEKDIKLTVEFYFPPLKSWSKKKLTAMLTRYKNTKPDLDNLLKTVLDAGNGKVWNDDNQIVEIRTFK
;
A
#
# COMPACT_ATOMS: atom_id res chain seq x y z
N MET A 1 9.87 1.41 15.75
CA MET A 1 10.60 2.04 14.62
C MET A 1 9.56 2.75 13.79
N GLU A 2 9.77 4.04 13.52
CA GLU A 2 8.87 4.82 12.66
C GLU A 2 9.53 4.96 11.29
N ILE A 3 8.79 4.61 10.23
CA ILE A 3 9.27 4.69 8.85
C ILE A 3 8.31 5.61 8.10
N PHE A 4 8.83 6.73 7.61
CA PHE A 4 8.05 7.65 6.79
C PHE A 4 8.27 7.30 5.32
N TYR A 5 7.19 6.86 4.66
CA TYR A 5 7.16 6.62 3.23
C TYR A 5 6.84 7.92 2.49
N LYS A 6 7.68 8.30 1.53
CA LYS A 6 7.43 9.42 0.61
C LYS A 6 7.56 8.91 -0.82
N ASP A 7 6.49 9.08 -1.61
CA ASP A 7 6.47 8.71 -3.02
C ASP A 7 7.22 9.75 -3.85
N GLU A 8 8.40 9.39 -4.34
CA GLU A 8 9.23 10.23 -5.21
C GLU A 8 9.29 9.71 -6.66
N LYS A 9 8.78 8.50 -6.93
CA LYS A 9 8.89 7.81 -8.23
C LYS A 9 7.62 7.89 -9.09
N HIS A 10 6.79 8.90 -8.89
CA HIS A 10 5.60 9.19 -9.71
C HIS A 10 4.50 8.11 -9.65
N PHE A 11 4.34 7.40 -8.52
CA PHE A 11 3.14 6.58 -8.32
C PHE A 11 1.91 7.43 -7.94
N ASP A 12 2.12 8.74 -7.72
CA ASP A 12 1.18 9.83 -7.42
C ASP A 12 0.32 9.62 -6.17
N LYS A 13 0.14 8.40 -5.66
CA LYS A 13 -0.71 8.09 -4.51
C LYS A 13 -0.54 6.65 -4.04
N PRO A 14 -0.87 6.34 -2.77
CA PRO A 14 -1.00 4.98 -2.30
C PRO A 14 -1.92 4.13 -3.18
N MET A 15 -1.48 2.91 -3.50
CA MET A 15 -2.24 1.95 -4.32
C MET A 15 -2.75 0.78 -3.49
N GLY A 16 -4.05 0.50 -3.60
CA GLY A 16 -4.62 -0.71 -3.02
C GLY A 16 -4.26 -1.96 -3.85
N SER A 17 -4.12 -3.10 -3.18
CA SER A 17 -3.87 -4.39 -3.82
C SER A 17 -5.01 -4.74 -4.79
N PRO A 18 -4.74 -4.84 -6.10
CA PRO A 18 -5.76 -5.24 -7.06
C PRO A 18 -6.01 -6.74 -6.97
N ARG A 19 -7.20 -7.16 -7.38
CA ARG A 19 -7.47 -8.60 -7.54
C ARG A 19 -6.58 -9.18 -8.64
N PRO A 20 -6.11 -10.44 -8.48
CA PRO A 20 -5.38 -11.13 -9.53
C PRO A 20 -6.19 -11.16 -10.84
N ARG A 21 -5.50 -10.99 -11.96
CA ARG A 21 -6.08 -11.12 -13.28
C ARG A 21 -5.83 -12.51 -13.82
N PHE A 22 -6.74 -12.96 -14.68
CA PHE A 22 -6.67 -14.25 -15.32
C PHE A 22 -6.45 -14.06 -16.81
N ARG A 23 -5.55 -14.85 -17.39
CA ARG A 23 -5.40 -14.97 -18.84
C ARG A 23 -5.32 -16.43 -19.23
N ARG A 24 -5.84 -16.77 -20.40
CA ARG A 24 -5.67 -18.10 -20.98
C ARG A 24 -4.28 -18.22 -21.61
N VAL A 25 -3.56 -19.27 -21.29
CA VAL A 25 -2.26 -19.63 -21.88
C VAL A 25 -2.37 -21.06 -22.39
N LYS A 26 -2.48 -21.23 -23.71
CA LYS A 26 -2.77 -22.51 -24.36
C LYS A 26 -4.02 -23.18 -23.75
N GLN A 27 -3.83 -24.31 -23.05
CA GLN A 27 -4.88 -25.10 -22.42
C GLN A 27 -5.12 -24.73 -20.94
N PHE A 28 -4.32 -23.84 -20.37
CA PHE A 28 -4.37 -23.50 -18.94
C PHE A 28 -4.82 -22.06 -18.71
N VAL A 29 -5.29 -21.77 -17.50
CA VAL A 29 -5.53 -20.41 -17.01
C VAL A 29 -4.37 -20.01 -16.12
N GLN A 30 -3.73 -18.89 -16.43
CA GLN A 30 -2.66 -18.31 -15.63
C GLN A 30 -3.17 -17.09 -14.87
N THR A 31 -2.91 -17.07 -13.56
CA THR A 31 -3.18 -15.94 -12.68
C THR A 31 -1.96 -15.03 -12.61
N TYR A 32 -2.15 -13.72 -12.70
CA TYR A 32 -1.06 -12.74 -12.59
C TYR A 32 -1.52 -11.44 -11.95
N MET A 33 -0.61 -10.76 -11.26
CA MET A 33 -0.83 -9.40 -10.78
C MET A 33 -0.47 -8.37 -11.86
N PRO A 34 -1.20 -7.24 -11.96
CA PRO A 34 -0.86 -6.17 -12.91
C PRO A 34 0.55 -5.63 -12.68
N THR A 35 1.31 -5.41 -13.76
CA THR A 35 2.70 -4.95 -13.71
C THR A 35 2.87 -3.63 -12.96
N HIS A 36 1.89 -2.72 -13.06
CA HIS A 36 1.93 -1.45 -12.34
C HIS A 36 1.89 -1.65 -10.82
N TYR A 37 1.06 -2.59 -10.35
CA TYR A 37 0.97 -2.93 -8.94
C TYR A 37 2.25 -3.63 -8.43
N THR A 38 2.81 -4.57 -9.19
CA THR A 38 4.06 -5.23 -8.79
C THR A 38 5.23 -4.25 -8.70
N LYS A 39 5.28 -3.25 -9.59
CA LYS A 39 6.26 -2.15 -9.52
C LYS A 39 6.06 -1.28 -8.28
N HIS A 40 4.82 -0.91 -7.97
CA HIS A 40 4.50 -0.12 -6.76
C HIS A 40 4.84 -0.88 -5.48
N LYS A 41 4.50 -2.16 -5.40
CA LYS A 41 4.86 -3.04 -4.28
C LYS A 41 6.38 -3.12 -4.08
N LYS A 42 7.14 -3.32 -5.17
CA LYS A 42 8.61 -3.33 -5.12
C LYS A 42 9.16 -1.98 -4.65
N PHE A 43 8.59 -0.88 -5.13
CA PHE A 43 8.99 0.46 -4.72
C PHE A 43 8.83 0.68 -3.20
N ILE A 44 7.69 0.27 -2.62
CA ILE A 44 7.48 0.32 -1.17
C ILE A 44 8.52 -0.55 -0.44
N ALA A 45 8.73 -1.79 -0.91
CA ALA A 45 9.68 -2.72 -0.29
C ALA A 45 11.13 -2.23 -0.34
N ASP A 46 11.52 -1.49 -1.39
CA ASP A 46 12.86 -0.91 -1.54
C ASP A 46 13.12 0.23 -0.54
N GLN A 47 12.07 0.85 0.01
CA GLN A 47 12.16 1.90 1.05
C GLN A 47 12.06 1.36 2.48
N MET A 48 11.68 0.08 2.64
CA MET A 48 11.61 -0.57 3.94
C MET A 48 13.00 -1.06 4.38
N PRO A 49 13.31 -1.02 5.69
CA PRO A 49 14.53 -1.59 6.22
C PRO A 49 14.50 -3.12 6.10
N ASP A 50 15.66 -3.71 5.85
CA ASP A 50 15.84 -5.16 5.86
C ASP A 50 16.10 -5.61 7.31
N LEU A 51 15.03 -5.89 8.04
CA LEU A 51 15.09 -6.27 9.46
C LEU A 51 14.88 -7.76 9.68
N LYS A 52 14.00 -8.39 8.89
CA LYS A 52 13.57 -9.79 9.06
C LYS A 52 13.32 -10.15 10.53
N SER A 53 12.53 -9.33 11.22
CA SER A 53 12.22 -9.53 12.64
C SER A 53 11.59 -10.90 12.87
N GLU A 54 12.00 -11.59 13.93
CA GLU A 54 11.38 -12.85 14.41
C GLU A 54 10.38 -12.61 15.56
N LYS A 55 10.26 -11.35 16.03
CA LYS A 55 9.39 -10.97 17.15
C LYS A 55 8.01 -10.51 16.68
N ASP A 56 7.05 -10.50 17.60
CA ASP A 56 5.72 -9.90 17.41
C ASP A 56 5.81 -8.43 16.99
N ILE A 57 4.97 -8.06 16.03
CA ILE A 57 5.00 -6.76 15.38
C ILE A 57 3.69 -6.03 15.62
N LYS A 58 3.80 -4.79 16.09
CA LYS A 58 2.70 -3.82 16.10
C LYS A 58 2.94 -2.82 14.98
N LEU A 59 1.95 -2.65 14.10
CA LEU A 59 2.08 -1.84 12.91
C LEU A 59 1.08 -0.68 12.92
N THR A 60 1.58 0.54 12.71
CA THR A 60 0.75 1.71 12.40
C THR A 60 1.02 2.13 10.96
N VAL A 61 -0.04 2.19 10.14
CA VAL A 61 0.06 2.58 8.73
C VAL A 61 -0.89 3.73 8.42
N GLU A 62 -0.33 4.87 8.03
CA GLU A 62 -1.07 6.07 7.68
C GLU A 62 -0.98 6.32 6.18
N PHE A 63 -2.13 6.52 5.53
CA PHE A 63 -2.16 6.77 4.09
C PHE A 63 -2.49 8.23 3.79
N TYR A 64 -1.55 8.93 3.15
CA TYR A 64 -1.75 10.30 2.68
C TYR A 64 -1.96 10.33 1.16
N PHE A 65 -2.95 11.10 0.72
CA PHE A 65 -3.28 11.27 -0.69
C PHE A 65 -3.07 12.72 -1.09
N PRO A 66 -2.37 13.00 -2.19
CA PRO A 66 -2.27 14.38 -2.65
C PRO A 66 -3.64 14.88 -3.10
N PRO A 67 -3.91 16.18 -2.92
CA PRO A 67 -5.12 16.79 -3.42
C PRO A 67 -5.18 16.70 -4.95
N LEU A 68 -6.39 16.55 -5.48
CA LEU A 68 -6.58 16.53 -6.92
C LEU A 68 -6.35 17.94 -7.50
N LYS A 69 -5.58 18.03 -8.59
CA LYS A 69 -5.28 19.30 -9.29
C LYS A 69 -6.54 20.05 -9.73
N SER A 70 -7.65 19.35 -9.95
CA SER A 70 -8.94 19.92 -10.35
C SER A 70 -9.79 20.46 -9.18
N TRP A 71 -9.35 20.33 -7.94
CA TRP A 71 -10.10 20.86 -6.80
C TRP A 71 -9.99 22.39 -6.71
N SER A 72 -11.14 23.04 -6.48
CA SER A 72 -11.16 24.44 -6.11
C SER A 72 -10.53 24.65 -4.73
N LYS A 73 -10.01 25.86 -4.47
CA LYS A 73 -9.44 26.23 -3.16
C LYS A 73 -10.40 25.94 -2.00
N LYS A 74 -11.70 26.23 -2.17
CA LYS A 74 -12.74 25.94 -1.18
C LYS A 74 -12.88 24.44 -0.87
N LYS A 75 -12.83 23.61 -1.91
CA LYS A 75 -12.91 22.14 -1.76
C LYS A 75 -11.64 21.59 -1.10
N LEU A 76 -10.48 22.12 -1.45
CA LEU A 76 -9.21 21.74 -0.82
C LEU A 76 -9.27 21.95 0.69
N THR A 77 -9.58 23.17 1.14
CA THR A 77 -9.66 23.49 2.58
C THR A 77 -10.67 22.61 3.32
N ALA A 78 -11.83 22.34 2.72
CA ALA A 78 -12.85 21.48 3.32
C ALA A 78 -12.44 20.01 3.44
N MET A 79 -11.47 19.55 2.65
CA MET A 79 -11.01 18.16 2.63
C MET A 79 -9.72 17.93 3.43
N LEU A 80 -8.95 18.98 3.74
CA LEU A 80 -7.73 18.86 4.56
C LEU A 80 -8.00 18.33 5.98
N THR A 81 -9.20 18.51 6.51
CA THR A 81 -9.59 18.08 7.86
C THR A 81 -10.42 16.78 7.86
N ARG A 82 -10.53 16.10 6.72
CA ARG A 82 -11.38 14.90 6.57
C ARG A 82 -10.58 13.69 6.13
N TYR A 83 -10.92 12.54 6.71
CA TYR A 83 -10.45 11.24 6.25
C TYR A 83 -10.97 10.91 4.85
N LYS A 84 -10.14 10.23 4.06
CA LYS A 84 -10.51 9.84 2.70
C LYS A 84 -11.49 8.68 2.73
N ASN A 85 -12.76 8.95 2.43
CA ASN A 85 -13.80 7.92 2.30
C ASN A 85 -13.98 7.35 0.88
N THR A 86 -13.07 7.63 -0.04
CA THR A 86 -13.12 7.18 -1.44
C THR A 86 -12.08 6.09 -1.71
N LYS A 87 -12.22 5.36 -2.84
CA LYS A 87 -11.25 4.35 -3.27
C LYS A 87 -9.81 4.92 -3.37
N PRO A 88 -8.77 4.09 -3.18
CA PRO A 88 -8.81 2.65 -2.87
C PRO A 88 -9.30 2.35 -1.44
N ASP A 89 -9.87 1.17 -1.21
CA ASP A 89 -10.35 0.74 0.11
C ASP A 89 -9.18 0.58 1.11
N LEU A 90 -9.45 0.82 2.40
CA LEU A 90 -8.40 0.88 3.43
C LEU A 90 -7.69 -0.48 3.62
N ASP A 91 -8.46 -1.56 3.57
CA ASP A 91 -7.97 -2.95 3.62
C ASP A 91 -7.04 -3.27 2.44
N ASN A 92 -7.40 -2.85 1.23
CA ASN A 92 -6.57 -3.06 0.04
C ASN A 92 -5.27 -2.25 0.11
N LEU A 93 -5.31 -1.03 0.67
CA LEU A 93 -4.10 -0.23 0.90
C LEU A 93 -3.19 -0.89 1.91
N LEU A 94 -3.73 -1.32 3.05
CA LEU A 94 -3.00 -2.05 4.08
C LEU A 94 -2.36 -3.30 3.48
N LYS A 95 -3.12 -4.09 2.72
CA LYS A 95 -2.63 -5.31 2.08
C LYS A 95 -1.39 -5.06 1.21
N THR A 96 -1.34 -3.95 0.47
CA THR A 96 -0.14 -3.59 -0.31
C THR A 96 1.10 -3.42 0.55
N VAL A 97 0.96 -2.76 1.71
CA VAL A 97 2.07 -2.53 2.65
C VAL A 97 2.50 -3.84 3.30
N LEU A 98 1.53 -4.66 3.72
CA LEU A 98 1.80 -5.99 4.30
C LEU A 98 2.57 -6.87 3.31
N ASP A 99 2.05 -6.95 2.08
CA ASP A 99 2.65 -7.71 1.00
C ASP A 99 4.08 -7.25 0.69
N ALA A 100 4.38 -5.94 0.79
CA ALA A 100 5.69 -5.36 0.54
C ALA A 100 6.71 -5.62 1.67
N GLY A 101 6.24 -5.70 2.92
CA GLY A 101 7.09 -5.96 4.09
C GLY A 101 7.48 -7.44 4.26
N ASN A 102 6.71 -8.37 3.69
CA ASN A 102 7.02 -9.81 3.73
C ASN A 102 8.40 -10.11 3.12
N GLY A 103 9.24 -10.82 3.88
CA GLY A 103 10.62 -11.16 3.52
C GLY A 103 11.62 -9.99 3.60
N LYS A 104 11.17 -8.82 4.07
CA LYS A 104 11.96 -7.60 4.22
C LYS A 104 12.02 -7.14 5.67
N VAL A 105 10.88 -6.69 6.19
CA VAL A 105 10.77 -6.19 7.58
C VAL A 105 10.52 -7.35 8.53
N TRP A 106 9.72 -8.32 8.08
CA TRP A 106 9.35 -9.53 8.81
C TRP A 106 9.40 -10.74 7.88
N ASN A 107 9.41 -11.94 8.46
CA ASN A 107 9.47 -13.16 7.67
C ASN A 107 8.10 -13.48 7.07
N ASP A 108 7.04 -13.31 7.86
CA ASP A 108 5.65 -13.59 7.47
C ASP A 108 4.70 -12.57 8.13
N ASP A 109 3.58 -12.24 7.49
CA ASP A 109 2.62 -11.27 8.01
C ASP A 109 1.84 -11.81 9.22
N ASN A 110 1.91 -13.12 9.47
CA ASN A 110 1.41 -13.75 10.70
C ASN A 110 2.06 -13.21 12.00
N GLN A 111 3.21 -12.56 11.91
CA GLN A 111 3.91 -11.96 13.05
C GLN A 111 3.27 -10.65 13.50
N ILE A 112 2.33 -10.10 12.72
CA ILE A 112 1.68 -8.83 13.00
C ILE A 112 0.48 -9.08 13.89
N VAL A 113 0.63 -8.74 15.17
CA VAL A 113 -0.37 -9.00 16.22
C VAL A 113 -1.33 -7.82 16.43
N GLU A 114 -0.97 -6.62 15.95
CA GLU A 114 -1.78 -5.42 16.08
C GLU A 114 -1.57 -4.49 14.88
N ILE A 115 -2.67 -4.01 14.30
CA ILE A 115 -2.63 -3.03 13.21
C ILE A 115 -3.53 -1.84 13.53
N ARG A 116 -2.97 -0.64 13.46
CA ARG A 116 -3.71 0.62 13.42
C ARG A 116 -3.54 1.26 12.04
N THR A 117 -4.63 1.53 11.34
CA THR A 117 -4.55 2.14 10.01
C THR A 117 -5.70 3.10 9.68
N PHE A 118 -5.41 4.14 8.91
CA PHE A 118 -6.38 5.15 8.45
C PHE A 118 -5.91 5.85 7.15
N LYS A 119 -6.83 6.52 6.46
CA LYS A 119 -6.61 7.22 5.18
C LYS A 119 -7.40 8.51 5.05
#